data_AF-A0AB74M6N7-F1
#
_entry.id   AF-A0AB74M6N7-F1
#
_cell.length_a   1.000
_cell.length_b   1.000
_cell.length_c   1.000
_cell.angle_alpha   90.00
_cell.angle_beta   90.00
_cell.angle_gamma   90.00
#
_symmetry.space_group_name_H-M   'P 1'
#
loop_
_entity.id
_entity.type
_entity.pdbx_description
1 polymer ?
#
loop_
_entity_poly.entity_id
_entity_poly.type
_entity_poly.pdbx_seq_one_letter_code
_entity_poly.pdbx_strand_id
1 'polypeptide(L)'
;MGTYTLAIADGVLFACLPDEADIGSAITEATATNYGFGIALSIVRGTELTDAARPEDDVVWRETSDSELLDAEGRRYRYAVRRAA
;
A
#
# COMPACT_ATOMS: atom_id res chain seq x y z
N MET A 1 -0.84 13.53 9.94
CA MET A 1 -0.44 12.29 9.23
C MET A 1 -1.73 11.64 8.80
N GLY A 2 -1.96 11.52 7.49
CA GLY A 2 -3.12 10.81 6.96
C GLY A 2 -2.89 9.31 6.98
N THR A 3 -3.96 8.54 6.91
CA THR A 3 -3.91 7.09 6.73
C THR A 3 -4.08 6.71 5.27
N TYR A 4 -3.55 5.56 4.90
CA TYR A 4 -3.47 5.09 3.52
C TYR A 4 -4.14 3.73 3.36
N THR A 5 -4.71 3.55 2.18
CA THR A 5 -5.22 2.28 1.67
C THR A 5 -4.20 1.67 0.72
N LEU A 6 -3.85 0.41 0.97
CA LEU A 6 -2.98 -0.40 0.12
C LEU A 6 -3.79 -1.47 -0.61
N ALA A 7 -3.45 -1.72 -1.87
CA ALA A 7 -3.88 -2.88 -2.64
C ALA A 7 -2.69 -3.80 -2.89
N ILE A 8 -2.76 -5.03 -2.38
CA ILE A 8 -1.65 -5.99 -2.39
C ILE A 8 -2.13 -7.32 -2.98
N ALA A 9 -1.34 -7.94 -3.86
CA ALA A 9 -1.53 -9.33 -4.24
C ALA A 9 -0.18 -10.05 -4.29
N ASP A 10 -0.12 -11.25 -3.71
CA ASP A 10 1.07 -12.10 -3.64
C ASP A 10 2.34 -11.35 -3.13
N GLY A 11 2.14 -10.42 -2.18
CA GLY A 11 3.20 -9.58 -1.61
C GLY A 11 3.59 -8.36 -2.45
N VAL A 12 3.06 -8.23 -3.67
CA VAL A 12 3.29 -7.10 -4.57
C VAL A 12 2.30 -5.97 -4.27
N LEU A 13 2.82 -4.75 -4.11
CA LEU A 13 2.01 -3.55 -3.96
C LEU A 13 1.55 -3.04 -5.33
N PHE A 14 0.24 -2.91 -5.53
CA PHE A 14 -0.36 -2.39 -6.76
C PHE A 14 -0.73 -0.92 -6.66
N ALA A 15 -1.24 -0.51 -5.50
CA ALA A 15 -1.64 0.86 -5.25
C ALA A 15 -1.49 1.20 -3.76
N CYS A 16 -1.06 2.42 -3.49
CA CYS A 16 -1.01 3.03 -2.16
C CYS A 16 -1.53 4.46 -2.29
N LEU A 17 -2.68 4.74 -1.70
CA LEU A 17 -3.34 6.05 -1.80
C LEU A 17 -3.91 6.46 -0.44
N PRO A 18 -4.10 7.78 -0.19
CA PRO A 18 -4.85 8.24 0.97
C PRO A 18 -6.22 7.54 1.07
N ASP A 19 -6.68 7.27 2.29
CA ASP A 19 -7.93 6.50 2.52
C ASP A 19 -9.17 7.11 1.87
N GLU A 20 -9.19 8.44 1.69
CA GLU A 20 -10.25 9.19 1.01
C GLU A 20 -10.22 9.11 -0.53
N ALA A 21 -9.15 8.58 -1.11
CA ALA A 21 -8.99 8.47 -2.56
C ALA A 21 -9.69 7.23 -3.15
N ASP A 22 -9.94 7.26 -4.46
CA ASP A 22 -10.53 6.14 -5.19
C ASP A 22 -9.49 5.05 -5.51
N ILE A 23 -9.31 4.12 -4.57
CA ILE A 23 -8.43 2.96 -4.76
C ILE A 23 -8.94 2.01 -5.85
N GLY A 24 -10.25 1.96 -6.13
CA GLY A 24 -10.83 1.03 -7.09
C GLY A 24 -10.42 1.35 -8.53
N SER A 25 -10.45 2.63 -8.88
CA SER A 25 -9.96 3.11 -10.17
C SER A 25 -8.46 2.84 -10.34
N ALA A 26 -7.65 3.13 -9.30
CA ALA A 26 -6.21 2.87 -9.33
C ALA A 26 -5.86 1.39 -9.49
N ILE A 27 -6.60 0.50 -8.82
CA ILE A 27 -6.48 -0.96 -9.00
C ILE A 27 -6.78 -1.37 -10.44
N THR A 28 -7.86 -0.83 -11.02
CA THR A 28 -8.30 -1.18 -12.37
C THR A 28 -7.24 -0.80 -13.39
N GLU A 29 -6.67 0.39 -13.26
CA GLU A 29 -5.56 0.86 -14.10
C GLU A 29 -4.31 -0.01 -13.91
N ALA A 30 -3.87 -0.21 -12.65
CA ALA A 30 -2.67 -0.98 -12.35
C ALA A 30 -2.75 -2.44 -12.82
N THR A 31 -3.90 -3.09 -12.64
CA THR A 31 -4.12 -4.46 -13.16
C THR A 31 -4.10 -4.45 -14.69
N ALA A 32 -4.84 -3.56 -15.35
CA ALA A 32 -4.81 -3.47 -16.82
C ALA A 32 -3.39 -3.31 -17.40
N THR A 33 -2.49 -2.61 -16.69
CA THR A 33 -1.10 -2.40 -17.11
C THR A 33 -0.15 -3.54 -16.71
N ASN A 34 -0.22 -4.02 -15.47
CA ASN A 34 0.83 -4.86 -14.88
C ASN A 34 0.47 -6.35 -14.80
N TYR A 35 -0.81 -6.71 -14.78
CA TYR A 35 -1.23 -8.08 -14.50
C TYR A 35 -2.61 -8.43 -15.08
N GLY A 36 -2.72 -9.56 -15.77
CA GLY A 36 -3.98 -10.00 -16.39
C GLY A 36 -5.20 -9.99 -15.46
N PHE A 37 -6.38 -9.76 -16.02
CA PHE A 37 -7.66 -9.76 -15.31
C PHE A 37 -7.83 -11.04 -14.46
N GLY A 38 -8.23 -10.87 -13.19
CA GLY A 38 -8.61 -12.00 -12.30
C GLY A 38 -7.75 -12.21 -11.05
N ILE A 39 -6.84 -11.29 -10.72
CA ILE A 39 -6.04 -11.37 -9.49
C ILE A 39 -6.88 -11.03 -8.26
N ALA A 40 -6.75 -11.85 -7.22
CA ALA A 40 -7.34 -11.58 -5.92
C ALA A 40 -6.49 -10.54 -5.16
N LEU A 41 -7.01 -9.32 -5.04
CA LEU A 41 -6.36 -8.24 -4.32
C LEU A 41 -6.84 -8.17 -2.87
N SER A 42 -5.90 -8.03 -1.95
CA SER A 42 -6.14 -7.69 -0.55
C SER A 42 -6.12 -6.18 -0.38
N ILE A 43 -7.23 -5.60 0.05
CA ILE A 43 -7.35 -4.16 0.31
C ILE A 43 -7.20 -3.90 1.80
N VAL A 44 -6.14 -3.18 2.18
CA VAL A 44 -5.84 -2.87 3.58
C VAL A 44 -5.92 -1.37 3.81
N ARG A 45 -6.93 -0.94 4.58
CA ARG A 45 -7.17 0.48 4.92
C ARG A 45 -6.57 0.86 6.27
N GLY A 46 -6.42 2.17 6.51
CA GLY A 46 -6.07 2.70 7.82
C GLY A 46 -4.61 2.47 8.21
N THR A 47 -3.70 2.52 7.23
CA THR A 47 -2.26 2.32 7.49
C THR A 47 -1.51 3.64 7.57
N GLU A 48 -0.42 3.66 8.34
CA GLU A 48 0.53 4.77 8.38
C GLU A 48 1.79 4.41 7.58
N LEU A 49 2.26 5.34 6.75
CA LEU A 49 3.54 5.19 6.04
C LEU A 49 4.69 5.72 6.89
N THR A 50 5.75 4.94 7.02
CA THR A 50 6.90 5.27 7.89
C THR A 50 8.20 4.67 7.37
N ASP A 51 9.32 5.31 7.68
CA ASP A 51 10.67 4.79 7.42
C ASP A 51 11.22 3.92 8.55
N ALA A 52 10.54 3.93 9.70
CA ALA A 52 10.90 3.15 10.88
C ALA A 52 9.67 2.43 11.43
N ALA A 53 9.72 1.10 11.42
CA ALA A 53 8.78 0.25 12.14
C ALA A 53 9.25 0.06 13.59
N ARG A 54 8.31 0.16 14.53
CA ARG A 54 8.54 -0.11 15.96
C ARG A 54 8.12 -1.55 16.30
N PRO A 55 8.62 -2.14 17.40
CA PRO A 55 8.22 -3.48 17.81
C PRO A 55 6.71 -3.67 18.03
N GLU A 56 6.01 -2.60 18.43
CA GLU A 56 4.56 -2.56 18.63
C GLU A 56 3.75 -2.28 17.36
N ASP A 57 4.41 -1.92 16.25
CA ASP A 57 3.74 -1.64 14.98
C ASP A 57 3.34 -2.97 14.33
N ASP A 58 2.09 -3.10 13.89
CA ASP A 58 1.66 -4.18 13.02
C ASP A 58 2.06 -3.86 11.58
N VAL A 59 3.11 -4.53 11.07
CA VAL A 59 3.66 -4.27 9.73
C VAL A 59 2.77 -4.92 8.67
N VAL A 60 1.97 -4.09 8.00
CA VAL A 60 1.08 -4.51 6.92
C VAL A 60 1.86 -4.77 5.63
N TRP A 61 2.84 -3.92 5.32
CA TRP A 61 3.66 -4.06 4.13
C TRP A 61 5.04 -3.46 4.33
N ARG A 62 6.03 -4.03 3.65
CA ARG A 62 7.43 -3.61 3.71
C ARG A 62 8.01 -3.56 2.31
N GLU A 63 8.74 -2.48 2.03
CA GLU A 63 9.51 -2.32 0.81
C GLU A 63 10.47 -3.48 0.56
N THR A 64 10.46 -3.96 -0.68
CA THR A 64 11.34 -5.03 -1.15
C THR A 64 12.24 -4.50 -2.26
N SER A 65 13.19 -5.33 -2.70
CA SER A 65 14.05 -5.00 -3.85
C SER A 65 13.26 -4.78 -5.15
N ASP A 66 12.04 -5.32 -5.22
CA ASP A 66 11.23 -5.41 -6.44
C ASP A 66 9.99 -4.50 -6.41
N SER A 67 9.72 -3.84 -5.28
CA SER A 67 8.53 -3.01 -5.11
C SER A 67 8.80 -1.87 -4.13
N GLU A 68 8.51 -0.65 -4.55
CA GLU A 68 8.62 0.57 -3.74
C GLU A 68 7.27 0.95 -3.13
N LEU A 69 7.29 1.55 -1.94
CA LEU A 69 6.10 2.14 -1.31
C LEU A 69 6.15 3.65 -1.45
N LEU A 70 5.33 4.18 -2.35
CA LEU A 70 5.20 5.61 -2.62
C LEU A 70 3.85 6.12 -2.11
N ASP A 71 3.82 7.33 -1.56
CA ASP A 71 2.57 8.07 -1.35
C ASP A 71 2.12 8.77 -2.65
N ALA A 72 0.96 9.43 -2.58
CA ALA A 72 0.38 10.14 -3.73
C ALA A 72 1.23 11.33 -4.22
N GLU A 73 2.19 11.81 -3.42
CA GLU A 73 3.13 12.86 -3.79
C GLU A 73 4.44 12.30 -4.39
N GLY A 74 4.54 10.96 -4.49
CA GLY A 74 5.73 10.27 -4.98
C GLY A 74 6.83 10.14 -3.93
N ARG A 75 6.54 10.41 -2.65
CA ARG A 75 7.51 10.23 -1.58
C ARG A 75 7.56 8.77 -1.15
N ARG A 76 8.80 8.27 -1.02
CA ARG A 76 9.10 6.87 -0.69
C ARG A 76 9.13 6.64 0.81
N TYR A 77 8.63 5.48 1.23
CA TYR A 77 8.66 4.98 2.61
C TYR A 77 9.06 3.50 2.63
N ARG A 78 9.58 3.04 3.76
CA ARG A 78 10.00 1.63 3.92
C ARG A 78 8.90 0.70 4.42
N TYR A 79 7.92 1.21 5.14
CA TYR A 79 6.90 0.42 5.81
C TYR A 79 5.53 1.08 5.73
N ALA A 80 4.50 0.25 5.57
CA ALA A 80 3.12 0.59 5.91
C ALA A 80 2.73 -0.20 7.16
N VAL A 81 2.32 0.50 8.21
CA VAL A 81 2.05 -0.10 9.52
C VAL A 81 0.66 0.26 10.03
N ARG A 82 0.12 -0.55 10.93
CA ARG A 82 -1.01 -0.18 11.79
C ARG A 82 -0.51 0.04 13.20
N ARG A 83 -0.80 1.22 13.73
CA ARG A 83 -0.53 1.56 15.13
C ARG A 83 -1.82 1.44 15.91
N ALA A 84 -1.78 0.70 17.01
CA ALA A 84 -2.83 0.82 18.00
C ALA A 84 -2.77 2.24 18.57
N ALA A 85 -3.90 2.96 18.49
CA ALA A 85 -4.03 4.30 19.06
C ALA A 85 -3.92 4.28 20.59
#